data_AF-A0A0M8MWK7-F1
#
_entry.id   AF-A0A0M8MWK7-F1
#
_cell.length_a   1.000
_cell.length_b   1.000
_cell.length_c   1.000
_cell.angle_alpha   90.00
_cell.angle_beta   90.00
_cell.angle_gamma   90.00
#
_symmetry.space_group_name_H-M   'P 1'
#
loop_
_entity.id
_entity.type
_entity.pdbx_description
1 polymer ?
#
loop_
_entity_poly.entity_id
_entity_poly.type
_entity_poly.pdbx_seq_one_letter_code
_entity_poly.pdbx_strand_id
1 'polypeptide(L)'
;MAFSDRLIGGSLLAISVFVFSYYTIWALITPFFPSDSSIHALFPARVWAVRLPALALVFGLTVIGAFIFNVLRKQAIAKREKELQKSA
;
A
#
# COMPACT_ATOMS: atom_id res chain seq x y z
N MET A 1 -14.03 -19.78 18.05
CA MET A 1 -13.32 -19.24 16.86
C MET A 1 -14.02 -17.98 16.34
N ALA A 2 -15.28 -18.03 15.92
CA ALA A 2 -16.00 -16.87 15.36
C ALA A 2 -16.02 -15.55 16.20
N PHE A 3 -16.02 -15.64 17.54
CA PHE A 3 -15.97 -14.43 18.39
C PHE A 3 -14.60 -13.76 18.39
N SER A 4 -13.52 -14.55 18.35
CA SER A 4 -12.15 -14.04 18.23
C SER A 4 -11.93 -13.34 16.88
N ASP A 5 -12.43 -13.95 15.80
CA ASP A 5 -12.31 -13.40 14.45
C ASP A 5 -13.06 -12.07 14.32
N ARG A 6 -14.26 -11.98 14.93
CA ARG A 6 -15.06 -10.75 14.98
C ARG A 6 -14.40 -9.64 15.80
N LEU A 7 -13.76 -9.98 16.92
CA LEU A 7 -13.03 -9.00 17.73
C LEU A 7 -11.80 -8.46 17.00
N ILE A 8 -11.03 -9.33 16.34
CA ILE A 8 -9.86 -8.94 15.55
C ILE A 8 -10.28 -8.05 14.39
N GLY A 9 -11.30 -8.47 13.63
CA GLY A 9 -11.86 -7.69 12.52
C GLY A 9 -12.39 -6.34 12.99
N GLY A 10 -13.16 -6.30 14.08
CA GLY A 10 -13.67 -5.06 14.66
C GLY A 10 -12.55 -4.11 15.11
N SER A 11 -11.50 -4.64 15.73
CA SER A 11 -10.34 -3.86 16.16
C SER A 11 -9.58 -3.28 14.97
N LEU A 12 -9.34 -4.10 13.94
CA LEU A 12 -8.71 -3.65 12.68
C LEU A 12 -9.52 -2.56 11.99
N LEU A 13 -10.85 -2.68 11.96
CA LEU A 13 -11.73 -1.65 11.40
C LEU A 13 -11.64 -0.34 12.19
N ALA A 14 -11.72 -0.41 13.53
CA ALA A 14 -11.61 0.77 14.37
C ALA A 14 -10.26 1.49 14.19
N ILE A 15 -9.16 0.74 14.18
CA ILE A 15 -7.81 1.27 13.90
C ILE A 15 -7.76 1.91 12.51
N SER A 16 -8.32 1.23 11.50
CA SER A 16 -8.33 1.74 10.12
C SER A 16 -9.09 3.06 10.02
N VAL A 17 -10.27 3.16 10.63
CA VAL A 17 -11.08 4.39 10.65
C VAL A 17 -10.31 5.52 11.35
N PHE A 18 -9.67 5.24 12.47
CA PHE A 18 -8.88 6.23 13.21
C PHE A 18 -7.71 6.77 12.38
N VAL A 19 -6.87 5.87 11.85
CA VAL A 19 -5.70 6.24 11.04
C VAL A 19 -6.12 6.96 9.77
N PHE A 20 -7.15 6.48 9.08
CA PHE A 20 -7.66 7.11 7.86
C PHE A 20 -8.20 8.52 8.13
N SER A 21 -8.96 8.70 9.21
CA SER A 21 -9.49 10.01 9.59
C SER A 21 -8.37 10.99 9.94
N TYR A 22 -7.40 10.57 10.75
CA TYR A 22 -6.23 11.38 11.09
C TYR A 22 -5.43 11.79 9.85
N TYR A 23 -5.16 10.83 8.96
CA TYR A 23 -4.44 11.08 7.73
C TYR A 23 -5.21 12.03 6.79
N THR A 24 -6.52 11.85 6.66
CA THR A 24 -7.37 12.70 5.80
C THR A 24 -7.40 14.13 6.31
N ILE A 25 -7.58 14.32 7.62
CA ILE A 25 -7.52 15.64 8.27
C ILE A 25 -6.13 16.25 8.06
N TRP A 26 -5.06 15.50 8.30
CA TRP A 26 -3.70 15.96 8.09
C TRP A 26 -3.47 16.42 6.63
N ALA A 27 -3.83 15.61 5.64
CA ALA A 27 -3.59 15.92 4.24
C ALA A 27 -4.43 17.09 3.73
N LEU A 28 -5.70 17.18 4.16
CA LEU A 28 -6.64 18.19 3.66
C LEU A 28 -6.57 19.51 4.43
N ILE A 29 -6.42 19.51 5.75
CA ILE A 29 -6.52 20.74 6.55
C ILE A 29 -5.20 21.53 6.55
N THR A 30 -4.06 20.85 6.64
CA THR A 30 -2.73 21.47 6.69
C THR A 30 -2.49 22.53 5.59
N PRO A 31 -2.90 22.38 4.30
CA PRO A 31 -2.68 23.41 3.26
C PRO A 31 -3.42 24.72 3.43
N PHE A 32 -4.45 24.77 4.26
CA PHE A 32 -5.22 25.99 4.48
C PHE A 32 -4.61 26.89 5.57
N PHE A 33 -3.61 26.41 6.31
CA PHE A 33 -2.98 27.15 7.39
C PHE A 33 -1.56 27.63 7.02
N PRO A 34 -1.15 28.82 7.51
CA PRO A 34 0.20 29.33 7.33
C PRO A 34 1.21 28.53 8.17
N SER A 35 2.44 28.42 7.66
CA SER A 35 3.51 27.58 8.20
C SER A 35 3.85 27.82 9.68
N ASP A 36 3.62 29.03 10.18
CA ASP A 36 3.94 29.44 11.56
C ASP A 36 2.81 29.16 12.56
N SER A 37 1.71 28.56 12.12
CA SER A 37 0.57 28.26 12.98
C SER A 37 0.81 27.01 13.85
N SER A 38 0.34 27.07 15.10
CA SER A 38 0.50 25.97 16.08
C SER A 38 -0.15 24.66 15.66
N ILE A 39 -1.06 24.68 14.68
CA ILE A 39 -1.70 23.48 14.13
C ILE A 39 -0.68 22.53 13.48
N HIS A 40 0.43 23.06 12.96
CA HIS A 40 1.49 22.24 12.37
C HIS A 40 2.22 21.38 13.41
N ALA A 41 2.12 21.67 14.71
CA ALA A 41 2.67 20.83 15.77
C ALA A 41 1.84 19.55 16.02
N LEU A 42 0.56 19.53 15.60
CA LEU A 42 -0.33 18.38 15.75
C LEU A 42 -0.15 17.33 14.63
N PHE A 43 0.59 17.69 13.58
CA PHE A 43 0.70 16.92 12.36
C PHE A 43 2.16 16.72 11.95
N PRO A 44 2.50 15.61 11.29
CA PRO A 44 3.82 15.48 10.69
C PRO A 44 4.04 16.52 9.57
N ALA A 45 5.30 16.73 9.19
CA ALA A 45 5.64 17.69 8.14
C ALA A 45 4.88 17.40 6.84
N ARG A 46 4.27 18.44 6.26
CA ARG A 46 3.42 18.40 5.05
C ARG A 46 3.96 17.52 3.92
N VAL A 47 5.27 17.52 3.73
CA VAL A 47 5.94 16.78 2.65
C VAL A 47 5.65 15.28 2.73
N TRP A 48 5.45 14.74 3.94
CA TRP A 48 5.14 13.33 4.15
C TRP A 48 3.70 12.96 3.77
N ALA A 49 2.76 13.91 3.80
CA ALA A 49 1.39 13.68 3.34
C ALA A 49 1.34 13.35 1.84
N VAL A 50 2.32 13.82 1.05
CA VAL A 50 2.41 13.49 -0.38
C VAL A 50 3.32 12.28 -0.62
N ARG A 51 4.44 12.19 0.10
CA ARG A 51 5.41 11.10 -0.07
C ARG A 51 4.86 9.74 0.33
N LEU A 52 4.03 9.64 1.37
CA LEU A 52 3.48 8.35 1.82
C LEU A 52 2.65 7.65 0.73
N PRO A 53 1.62 8.28 0.13
CA PRO A 53 0.88 7.69 -0.99
C PRO A 53 1.77 7.38 -2.19
N ALA A 54 2.71 8.26 -2.52
CA ALA A 54 3.61 8.05 -3.65
C ALA A 54 4.50 6.81 -3.46
N LEU A 55 5.09 6.64 -2.26
CA LEU A 55 5.88 5.46 -1.92
C LEU A 55 5.02 4.19 -1.92
N ALA A 56 3.80 4.25 -1.37
CA ALA A 56 2.88 3.12 -1.38
C ALA A 56 2.52 2.70 -2.82
N LEU A 57 2.31 3.66 -3.72
CA LEU A 57 2.03 3.41 -5.13
C LEU A 57 3.23 2.77 -5.83
N VAL A 58 4.42 3.33 -5.68
CA VAL A 58 5.66 2.77 -6.25
C VAL A 58 5.92 1.36 -5.74
N PHE A 59 5.75 1.15 -4.44
CA PHE A 59 5.89 -0.17 -3.82
C PHE A 59 4.87 -1.17 -4.39
N GLY A 60 3.60 -0.77 -4.48
CA GLY A 60 2.53 -1.59 -5.07
C GLY A 60 2.83 -1.97 -6.52
N LEU A 61 3.23 -1.01 -7.35
CA LEU A 61 3.62 -1.26 -8.74
C LEU A 61 4.82 -2.20 -8.85
N THR A 62 5.81 -2.04 -7.96
CA THR A 62 6.99 -2.90 -7.92
C THR A 62 6.61 -4.34 -7.58
N VAL A 63 5.74 -4.54 -6.60
CA VAL A 63 5.25 -5.86 -6.20
C VAL A 63 4.46 -6.51 -7.34
N ILE A 64 3.56 -5.77 -7.99
CA ILE A 64 2.78 -6.26 -9.13
C ILE A 64 3.70 -6.63 -10.29
N GLY A 65 4.67 -5.76 -10.63
CA GLY A 65 5.65 -6.02 -11.69
C GLY A 65 6.49 -7.26 -11.41
N ALA A 66 6.98 -7.42 -10.17
CA ALA A 66 7.74 -8.59 -9.76
C ALA A 66 6.91 -9.89 -9.83
N PHE A 67 5.62 -9.83 -9.47
CA PHE A 67 4.72 -10.96 -9.58
C PHE A 67 4.51 -11.37 -11.04
N ILE A 68 4.20 -10.42 -11.93
CA ILE A 68 4.01 -10.67 -13.36
C ILE A 68 5.29 -11.26 -13.97
N PHE A 69 6.44 -10.68 -13.65
CA PHE A 69 7.74 -11.18 -14.11
C PHE A 69 7.97 -12.64 -13.70
N ASN A 70 7.68 -12.98 -12.44
CA ASN A 70 7.84 -14.35 -11.94
C ASN A 70 6.91 -15.33 -12.66
N VAL A 71 5.65 -14.95 -12.88
CA VAL A 71 4.68 -15.77 -13.62
C VAL A 71 5.12 -16.00 -15.07
N LEU A 72 5.52 -14.95 -15.79
CA LEU A 72 5.99 -15.05 -17.17
C LEU A 72 7.25 -15.93 -17.27
N ARG A 73 8.20 -15.79 -16.34
CA ARG A 73 9.42 -16.60 -16.32
C ARG A 73 9.09 -18.09 -16.16
N LYS A 74 8.18 -18.43 -15.25
CA LYS A 74 7.73 -19.82 -15.06
C LYS A 74 7.05 -20.38 -16.32
N GLN A 75 6.19 -19.60 -16.97
CA GLN A 75 5.53 -20.02 -18.21
C GLN A 75 6.51 -20.23 -19.36
N ALA A 76 7.50 -19.34 -19.51
CA ALA A 76 8.52 -19.45 -20.55
C ALA A 76 9.38 -20.72 -20.40
N ILE A 77 9.78 -21.06 -19.16
CA ILE A 77 10.53 -22.29 -18.85
C ILE A 77 9.67 -23.52 -19.19
N ALA A 78 8.44 -23.56 -18.69
CA ALA A 78 7.52 -24.69 -18.93
C ALA A 78 7.18 -24.87 -20.42
N LYS A 79 7.11 -23.78 -21.21
CA LYS A 79 6.90 -23.85 -22.65
C LYS A 79 8.13 -24.44 -23.35
N ARG A 80 9.33 -23.99 -22.98
CA ARG A 80 10.59 -24.48 -23.56
C ARG A 80 10.81 -25.97 -23.31
N GLU A 81 10.49 -26.46 -22.10
CA GLU A 81 10.56 -27.89 -21.78
C GLU A 81 9.64 -28.73 -22.68
N LYS A 82 8.41 -28.26 -22.93
CA LYS A 82 7.45 -28.93 -23.82
C LYS A 82 7.90 -28.92 -25.28
N GLU A 83 8.57 -27.88 -25.73
CA GLU A 83 9.12 -27.79 -27.10
C GLU A 83 10.28 -28.79 -27.27
N LEU A 84 11.19 -28.87 -26.29
CA LEU A 84 12.30 -29.84 -26.30
C LEU A 84 11.82 -31.30 -26.29
N GLN A 85 10.77 -31.61 -25.53
CA GLN A 85 10.17 -32.95 -25.48
C GLN A 85 9.49 -33.37 -26.79
N LYS A 86 9.01 -32.43 -27.60
CA LYS A 86 8.39 -32.74 -28.90
C LYS A 86 9.41 -32.91 -30.03
N SER A 87 10.62 -32.36 -29.86
CA SER A 87 11.71 -32.46 -30.84
C SER A 87 12.65 -33.66 -30.62
N ALA A 88 12.49 -34.36 -29.49
CA ALA A 88 13.21 -35.58 -29.14
C ALA A 88 12.34 -36.81 -29.43
#